data_AF-A0A224XWT0-F1
#
_entry.id   AF-A0A224XWT0-F1
#
_cell.length_a   1.000
_cell.length_b   1.000
_cell.length_c   1.000
_cell.angle_alpha   90.00
_cell.angle_beta   90.00
_cell.angle_gamma   90.00
#
_symmetry.space_group_name_H-M   'P 1'
#
loop_
_entity.id
_entity.type
_entity.pdbx_description
1 polymer ?
#
loop_
_entity_poly.entity_id
_entity_poly.type
_entity_poly.pdbx_seq_one_letter_code
_entity_poly.pdbx_strand_id
1 'polypeptide(L)'
;MTTKSIQTAFDTYQRARLAFTQSVSDMANRSVHINCILQCDALPLLHPLLKDPSIKVQQSAALAVGKLANGSLEASNEILRRRMLSTLMEDIDKRSKYYKKSSMYTLRSVAKYSEEMAQSVVNMGAIEGILLCLEDFDGGVKEAALLALGIIAKQSTNLAQACVAAGAIPMVKLCLQEPEVCMKQIAASTMGDIVKHDASLAQALCDAGCISHLVRSLSHPSTGLKVN
;
A
#
# COMPACT_ATOMS: atom_id res chain seq x y z
N MET A 1 13.00 -44.73 -5.55
CA MET A 1 11.95 -43.68 -5.40
C MET A 1 11.13 -43.65 -6.67
N THR A 2 9.80 -43.71 -6.58
CA THR A 2 8.92 -43.68 -7.76
C THR A 2 8.67 -42.24 -8.20
N THR A 3 8.44 -41.98 -9.49
CA THR A 3 8.13 -40.63 -10.00
C THR A 3 7.01 -39.94 -9.22
N LYS A 4 6.03 -40.73 -8.76
CA LYS A 4 4.93 -40.29 -7.89
C LYS A 4 5.39 -39.79 -6.52
N SER A 5 6.39 -40.42 -5.89
CA SER A 5 6.91 -39.96 -4.58
C SER A 5 7.64 -38.63 -4.71
N ILE A 6 8.34 -38.40 -5.83
CA ILE A 6 9.01 -37.13 -6.12
C ILE A 6 7.96 -36.02 -6.27
N GLN A 7 6.97 -36.19 -7.15
CA GLN A 7 5.90 -35.20 -7.35
C GLN A 7 5.17 -34.86 -6.04
N THR A 8 4.85 -35.88 -5.24
CA THR A 8 4.18 -35.69 -3.95
C THR A 8 5.00 -34.82 -2.99
N ALA A 9 6.33 -34.96 -2.97
CA ALA A 9 7.20 -34.14 -2.12
C ALA A 9 7.17 -32.66 -2.54
N PHE A 10 7.25 -32.37 -3.85
CA PHE A 10 7.16 -31.00 -4.37
C PHE A 10 5.78 -30.37 -4.12
N ASP A 11 4.69 -31.12 -4.34
CA ASP A 11 3.33 -30.66 -4.09
C ASP A 11 3.09 -30.36 -2.60
N THR A 12 3.69 -31.16 -1.72
CA THR A 12 3.62 -30.95 -0.27
C THR A 12 4.36 -29.67 0.11
N TYR A 13 5.57 -29.45 -0.43
CA TYR A 13 6.32 -28.23 -0.18
C TYR A 13 5.59 -26.99 -0.68
N GLN A 14 5.03 -27.02 -1.90
CA GLN A 14 4.25 -25.88 -2.44
C GLN A 14 3.03 -25.55 -1.58
N ARG A 15 2.29 -26.56 -1.12
CA ARG A 15 1.16 -26.36 -0.21
C ARG A 15 1.59 -25.82 1.14
N ALA A 16 2.71 -26.31 1.68
CA ALA A 16 3.24 -25.85 2.97
C ALA A 16 3.61 -24.35 2.93
N ARG A 17 4.27 -23.87 1.86
CA ARG A 17 4.60 -22.43 1.72
C ARG A 17 3.35 -21.56 1.69
N LEU A 18 2.34 -21.97 0.92
CA LEU A 18 1.07 -21.23 0.88
C LEU A 18 0.37 -21.23 2.24
N ALA A 19 0.23 -22.39 2.87
CA ALA A 19 -0.40 -22.54 4.19
C ALA A 19 0.33 -21.73 5.27
N PHE A 20 1.66 -21.67 5.21
CA PHE A 20 2.46 -20.84 6.12
C PHE A 20 2.11 -19.36 5.97
N THR A 21 2.19 -18.80 4.76
CA THR A 21 1.90 -17.37 4.55
C THR A 21 0.47 -17.00 4.95
N GLN A 22 -0.51 -17.87 4.66
CA GLN A 22 -1.91 -17.67 5.03
C GLN A 22 -2.09 -17.69 6.55
N SER A 23 -1.55 -18.71 7.22
CA SER A 23 -1.60 -18.82 8.68
C SER A 23 -0.99 -17.59 9.36
N VAL A 24 0.19 -17.14 8.92
CA VAL A 24 0.84 -15.96 9.49
C VAL A 24 -0.01 -14.71 9.25
N SER A 25 -0.55 -14.53 8.05
CA SER A 25 -1.47 -13.43 7.72
C SER A 25 -2.72 -13.44 8.61
N ASP A 26 -3.30 -14.61 8.86
CA ASP A 26 -4.53 -14.74 9.64
C ASP A 26 -4.28 -14.50 11.13
N MET A 27 -3.17 -15.02 11.66
CA MET A 27 -2.77 -14.77 13.05
C MET A 27 -2.44 -13.29 13.29
N ALA A 28 -1.81 -12.62 12.31
CA ALA A 28 -1.47 -11.19 12.38
C ALA A 28 -2.70 -10.25 12.36
N ASN A 29 -3.92 -10.75 12.13
CA ASN A 29 -5.13 -9.94 12.29
C ASN A 29 -5.35 -9.50 13.74
N ARG A 30 -4.81 -10.24 14.71
CA ARG A 30 -4.94 -9.91 16.13
C ARG A 30 -3.61 -9.34 16.62
N SER A 31 -3.63 -8.09 17.09
CA SER A 31 -2.44 -7.38 17.59
C SER A 31 -1.69 -8.16 18.67
N VAL A 32 -2.43 -8.89 19.51
CA VAL A 32 -1.87 -9.72 20.60
C VAL A 32 -0.94 -10.84 20.11
N HIS A 33 -1.09 -11.30 18.85
CA HIS A 33 -0.23 -12.36 18.32
C HIS A 33 1.04 -11.83 17.67
N ILE A 34 1.14 -10.54 17.38
CA ILE A 34 2.21 -9.98 16.54
C ILE A 34 3.59 -10.19 17.18
N ASN A 35 3.74 -9.90 18.47
CA ASN A 35 5.01 -10.10 19.15
C ASN A 35 5.46 -11.56 19.14
N CYS A 36 4.53 -12.50 19.33
CA CYS A 36 4.83 -13.94 19.24
C CYS A 36 5.25 -14.33 17.82
N ILE A 37 4.58 -13.81 16.79
CA ILE A 37 4.95 -14.06 15.39
C ILE A 37 6.36 -13.52 15.09
N LEU A 38 6.70 -12.34 15.59
CA LEU A 38 8.02 -11.73 15.39
C LEU A 38 9.13 -12.53 16.09
N GLN A 39 8.87 -13.03 17.31
CA GLN A 39 9.80 -13.90 18.04
C GLN A 39 10.09 -15.23 17.32
N CYS A 40 9.22 -15.66 16.41
CA CYS A 40 9.42 -16.83 15.56
C CYS A 40 10.13 -16.51 14.24
N ASP A 41 10.80 -15.35 14.12
CA ASP A 41 11.56 -14.96 12.92
C ASP A 41 10.70 -14.93 11.64
N ALA A 42 9.41 -14.58 11.76
CA ALA A 42 8.47 -14.63 10.65
C ALA A 42 8.87 -13.72 9.47
N LEU A 43 9.41 -12.52 9.73
CA LEU A 43 9.83 -11.60 8.66
C LEU A 43 10.96 -12.17 7.77
N PRO A 44 12.08 -12.69 8.32
CA PRO A 44 13.07 -13.42 7.53
C PRO A 44 12.49 -14.58 6.71
N LEU A 45 11.54 -15.33 7.26
CA LEU A 45 10.90 -16.45 6.57
C LEU A 45 9.94 -15.99 5.45
N LEU A 46 9.28 -14.85 5.63
CA LEU A 46 8.37 -14.26 4.63
C LEU A 46 9.11 -13.58 3.48
N HIS A 47 10.29 -13.01 3.72
CA HIS A 47 11.05 -12.27 2.70
C HIS A 47 11.30 -13.05 1.40
N PRO A 48 11.86 -14.28 1.41
CA PRO A 48 12.05 -15.03 0.16
C PRO A 48 10.72 -15.39 -0.52
N LEU A 49 9.63 -15.51 0.25
CA LEU A 49 8.31 -15.85 -0.28
C LEU A 49 7.66 -14.69 -1.06
N LEU A 50 8.15 -13.45 -0.90
CA LEU A 50 7.77 -12.32 -1.76
C LEU A 50 8.18 -12.52 -3.22
N LYS A 51 9.21 -13.33 -3.48
CA LYS A 51 9.70 -13.70 -4.81
C LYS A 51 9.37 -15.16 -5.19
N ASP A 52 8.45 -15.81 -4.48
CA ASP A 52 8.07 -17.21 -4.73
C ASP A 52 7.55 -17.39 -6.18
N PRO A 53 7.83 -18.50 -6.88
CA PRO A 53 7.26 -18.74 -8.20
C PRO A 53 5.72 -18.77 -8.22
N SER A 54 5.07 -19.05 -7.09
CA SER A 54 3.62 -19.03 -6.96
C SER A 54 3.10 -17.63 -6.62
N ILE A 55 2.32 -17.04 -7.54
CA ILE A 55 1.61 -15.76 -7.34
C ILE A 55 0.75 -15.79 -6.06
N LYS A 56 0.13 -16.94 -5.75
CA LYS A 56 -0.69 -17.09 -4.53
C LYS A 56 0.15 -16.99 -3.25
N VAL A 57 1.37 -17.50 -3.28
CA VAL A 57 2.31 -17.39 -2.14
C VAL A 57 2.80 -15.95 -2.04
N GLN A 58 3.21 -15.34 -3.15
CA GLN A 58 3.66 -13.93 -3.18
C GLN A 58 2.63 -12.98 -2.57
N GLN A 59 1.37 -13.03 -3.03
CA GLN A 59 0.33 -12.11 -2.55
C GLN A 59 0.00 -12.34 -1.06
N SER A 60 0.01 -13.61 -0.62
CA SER A 60 -0.26 -13.96 0.77
C SER A 60 0.89 -13.54 1.69
N ALA A 61 2.13 -13.71 1.25
CA ALA A 61 3.32 -13.22 1.94
C ALA A 61 3.31 -11.68 2.05
N ALA A 62 3.02 -10.97 0.96
CA ALA A 62 2.92 -9.51 0.96
C ALA A 62 1.84 -9.03 1.94
N LEU A 63 0.69 -9.69 1.99
CA LEU A 63 -0.38 -9.37 2.94
C LEU A 63 0.06 -9.62 4.39
N ALA A 64 0.73 -10.75 4.67
CA ALA A 64 1.24 -11.07 6.00
C ALA A 64 2.24 -10.00 6.48
N VAL A 65 3.18 -9.61 5.62
CA VAL A 65 4.16 -8.55 5.91
C VAL A 65 3.44 -7.22 6.21
N GLY A 66 2.46 -6.84 5.38
CA GLY A 66 1.68 -5.62 5.61
C GLY A 66 0.90 -5.63 6.93
N LYS A 67 0.33 -6.78 7.32
CA LYS A 67 -0.39 -6.89 8.60
C LYS A 67 0.53 -6.80 9.81
N LEU A 68 1.71 -7.42 9.73
CA LEU A 68 2.74 -7.29 10.76
C LEU A 68 3.23 -5.85 10.88
N ALA A 69 3.54 -5.20 9.75
CA ALA A 69 3.88 -3.78 9.71
C ALA A 69 2.79 -2.93 10.35
N ASN A 70 1.52 -3.21 10.04
CA ASN A 70 0.41 -2.42 10.55
C ASN A 70 0.23 -2.50 12.06
N GLY A 71 0.56 -3.63 12.68
CA GLY A 71 0.30 -3.83 14.10
C GLY A 71 1.52 -3.68 14.99
N SER A 72 2.72 -3.47 14.45
CA SER A 72 3.92 -3.22 15.26
C SER A 72 4.91 -2.27 14.58
N LEU A 73 5.36 -1.27 15.35
CA LEU A 73 6.46 -0.40 14.96
C LEU A 73 7.78 -1.18 14.80
N GLU A 74 8.02 -2.16 15.67
CA GLU A 74 9.19 -3.04 15.60
C GLU A 74 9.21 -3.83 14.28
N ALA A 75 8.07 -4.38 13.87
CA ALA A 75 7.94 -5.05 12.57
C ALA A 75 8.24 -4.09 11.41
N SER A 76 7.72 -2.86 11.48
CA SER A 76 7.95 -1.84 10.44
C SER A 76 9.42 -1.44 10.30
N ASN A 77 10.11 -1.23 11.43
CA ASN A 77 11.55 -0.96 11.44
C ASN A 77 12.34 -2.13 10.83
N GLU A 78 11.99 -3.37 11.19
CA GLU A 78 12.69 -4.54 10.68
C GLU A 78 12.45 -4.76 9.18
N ILE A 79 11.24 -4.46 8.68
CA ILE A 79 10.88 -4.45 7.26
C ILE A 79 11.74 -3.45 6.47
N LEU A 80 11.94 -2.24 7.00
CA LEU A 80 12.81 -1.22 6.40
C LEU A 80 14.27 -1.69 6.39
N ARG A 81 14.78 -2.16 7.54
CA ARG A 81 16.16 -2.63 7.68
C ARG A 81 16.49 -3.77 6.72
N ARG A 82 15.53 -4.67 6.48
CA ARG A 82 15.66 -5.81 5.55
C ARG A 82 15.40 -5.46 4.08
N ARG A 83 15.06 -4.20 3.75
CA ARG A 83 14.72 -3.76 2.39
C ARG A 83 13.57 -4.57 1.77
N MET A 84 12.62 -5.00 2.60
CA MET A 84 11.47 -5.77 2.14
C MET A 84 10.52 -4.91 1.29
N LEU A 85 10.44 -3.60 1.56
CA LEU A 85 9.65 -2.67 0.75
C LEU A 85 10.18 -2.55 -0.68
N SER A 86 11.51 -2.48 -0.86
CA SER A 86 12.11 -2.50 -2.19
C SER A 86 11.77 -3.79 -2.95
N THR A 87 11.72 -4.92 -2.25
CA THR A 87 11.30 -6.21 -2.84
C THR A 87 9.82 -6.20 -3.24
N LEU A 88 8.95 -5.57 -2.46
CA LEU A 88 7.53 -5.42 -2.75
C LEU A 88 7.28 -4.51 -3.97
N MET A 89 8.13 -3.51 -4.18
CA MET A 89 7.97 -2.55 -5.28
C MET A 89 8.65 -2.96 -6.59
N GLU A 90 9.46 -4.02 -6.56
CA GLU A 90 10.16 -4.54 -7.73
C GLU A 90 9.18 -5.13 -8.77
N ASP A 91 9.23 -4.58 -9.98
CA ASP A 91 8.33 -4.92 -11.10
C ASP A 91 6.85 -4.80 -10.73
N ILE A 92 6.48 -3.82 -9.90
CA ILE A 92 5.13 -3.69 -9.35
C ILE A 92 4.05 -3.68 -10.44
N ASP A 93 4.33 -3.08 -11.60
CA ASP A 93 3.46 -2.98 -12.78
C ASP A 93 3.03 -4.36 -13.32
N LYS A 94 3.93 -5.36 -13.25
CA LYS A 94 3.72 -6.73 -13.75
C LYS A 94 3.06 -7.65 -12.72
N ARG A 95 2.86 -7.20 -11.48
CA ARG A 95 2.31 -8.03 -10.40
C ARG A 95 0.80 -8.15 -10.46
N SER A 96 0.26 -9.17 -9.80
CA SER A 96 -1.19 -9.35 -9.69
C SER A 96 -1.82 -8.21 -8.89
N LYS A 97 -3.08 -7.90 -9.16
CA LYS A 97 -3.83 -6.88 -8.41
C LYS A 97 -3.85 -7.10 -6.90
N TYR A 98 -3.84 -8.36 -6.46
CA TYR A 98 -3.81 -8.70 -5.03
C TYR A 98 -2.45 -8.36 -4.42
N TYR A 99 -1.36 -8.67 -5.13
CA TYR A 99 -0.02 -8.30 -4.71
C TYR A 99 0.18 -6.79 -4.68
N LYS A 100 -0.30 -6.06 -5.70
CA LYS A 100 -0.29 -4.59 -5.72
C LYS A 100 -1.00 -4.01 -4.50
N LYS A 101 -2.23 -4.46 -4.22
CA LYS A 101 -2.99 -4.04 -3.02
C LYS A 101 -2.24 -4.31 -1.71
N SER A 102 -1.67 -5.50 -1.55
CA SER A 102 -0.89 -5.85 -0.36
C SER A 102 0.39 -5.03 -0.22
N SER A 103 1.04 -4.71 -1.33
CA SER A 103 2.25 -3.87 -1.35
C SER A 103 1.92 -2.44 -0.92
N MET A 104 0.87 -1.85 -1.49
CA MET A 104 0.37 -0.52 -1.10
C MET A 104 -0.05 -0.47 0.38
N TYR A 105 -0.74 -1.52 0.85
CA TYR A 105 -1.09 -1.65 2.26
C TYR A 105 0.15 -1.68 3.16
N THR A 106 1.20 -2.41 2.76
CA THR A 106 2.46 -2.47 3.51
C THR A 106 3.16 -1.11 3.56
N LEU A 107 3.29 -0.41 2.42
CA LEU A 107 3.87 0.94 2.36
C LEU A 107 3.14 1.89 3.32
N ARG A 108 1.81 1.91 3.22
CA ARG A 108 0.95 2.72 4.10
C ARG A 108 1.16 2.39 5.57
N SER A 109 1.23 1.10 5.89
CA SER A 109 1.39 0.62 7.25
C SER A 109 2.74 0.97 7.86
N VAL A 110 3.81 1.07 7.07
CA VAL A 110 5.12 1.57 7.53
C VAL A 110 5.10 3.09 7.64
N ALA A 111 4.63 3.80 6.61
CA ALA A 111 4.67 5.26 6.56
C ALA A 111 3.84 5.97 7.65
N LYS A 112 2.84 5.30 8.25
CA LYS A 112 1.93 5.92 9.21
C LYS A 112 2.56 6.29 10.57
N TYR A 113 3.67 5.68 10.95
CA TYR A 113 4.17 5.76 12.33
C TYR A 113 5.02 7.01 12.61
N SER A 114 5.79 7.50 11.63
CA SER A 114 6.61 8.70 11.77
C SER A 114 6.98 9.29 10.42
N GLU A 115 7.32 10.58 10.42
CA GLU A 115 7.86 11.27 9.24
C GLU A 115 9.13 10.60 8.72
N GLU A 116 10.04 10.17 9.60
CA GLU A 116 11.28 9.49 9.22
C GLU A 116 11.02 8.17 8.47
N MET A 117 10.02 7.40 8.89
CA MET A 117 9.65 6.17 8.20
C MET A 117 8.95 6.45 6.87
N ALA A 118 8.10 7.47 6.79
CA ALA A 118 7.52 7.91 5.52
C ALA A 118 8.60 8.44 4.56
N GLN A 119 9.58 9.19 5.05
CA GLN A 119 10.73 9.64 4.27
C GLN A 119 11.56 8.46 3.77
N SER A 120 11.76 7.42 4.59
CA SER A 120 12.42 6.19 4.17
C SER A 120 11.66 5.46 3.06
N VAL A 121 10.32 5.46 3.13
CA VAL A 121 9.45 4.94 2.06
C VAL A 121 9.58 5.77 0.78
N VAL A 122 9.63 7.10 0.86
CA VAL A 122 9.83 7.95 -0.32
C VAL A 122 11.23 7.75 -0.92
N ASN A 123 12.27 7.70 -0.10
CA ASN A 123 13.67 7.57 -0.53
C ASN A 123 13.95 6.27 -1.31
N MET A 124 13.12 5.24 -1.17
CA MET A 124 13.24 4.01 -1.96
C MET A 124 12.50 4.06 -3.31
N GLY A 125 11.96 5.22 -3.73
CA GLY A 125 11.21 5.38 -4.99
C GLY A 125 9.78 4.83 -4.91
N ALA A 126 9.15 4.87 -3.73
CA ALA A 126 7.80 4.32 -3.58
C ALA A 126 6.73 5.18 -4.27
N ILE A 127 6.96 6.50 -4.42
CA ILE A 127 5.95 7.41 -5.00
C ILE A 127 5.69 7.02 -6.46
N GLU A 128 6.72 6.80 -7.27
CA GLU A 128 6.59 6.39 -8.66
C GLU A 128 5.78 5.10 -8.79
N GLY A 129 6.07 4.10 -7.94
CA GLY A 129 5.32 2.86 -7.92
C GLY A 129 3.87 2.99 -7.42
N ILE A 130 3.60 3.95 -6.52
CA ILE A 130 2.23 4.31 -6.12
C ILE A 130 1.49 4.94 -7.30
N LEU A 131 2.12 5.86 -8.06
CA LEU A 131 1.50 6.48 -9.24
C LEU A 131 1.20 5.45 -10.32
N LEU A 132 2.09 4.50 -10.58
CA LEU A 132 1.82 3.36 -11.47
C LEU A 132 0.60 2.54 -11.02
N CYS A 133 0.37 2.41 -9.71
CA CYS A 133 -0.82 1.73 -9.19
C CYS A 133 -2.10 2.58 -9.32
N LEU A 134 -2.00 3.91 -9.38
CA LEU A 134 -3.16 4.78 -9.66
C LEU A 134 -3.63 4.67 -11.12
N GLU A 135 -2.73 4.28 -12.02
CA GLU A 135 -3.05 4.02 -13.44
C GLU A 135 -3.65 2.62 -13.67
N ASP A 136 -3.69 1.74 -12.67
CA ASP A 136 -4.19 0.36 -12.79
C ASP A 136 -5.69 0.32 -13.08
N PHE A 137 -6.17 -0.63 -13.88
CA PHE A 137 -7.60 -0.78 -14.19
C PHE A 137 -8.45 -1.29 -13.01
N ASP A 138 -7.87 -1.95 -12.01
CA ASP A 138 -8.59 -2.43 -10.82
C ASP A 138 -8.81 -1.27 -9.83
N GLY A 139 -10.06 -0.86 -9.64
CA GLY A 139 -10.40 0.20 -8.69
C GLY A 139 -9.89 -0.05 -7.26
N GLY A 140 -9.81 -1.32 -6.82
CA GLY A 140 -9.24 -1.65 -5.51
C GLY A 140 -7.73 -1.40 -5.41
N VAL A 141 -6.98 -1.51 -6.52
CA VAL A 141 -5.55 -1.15 -6.57
C VAL A 141 -5.40 0.37 -6.48
N LYS A 142 -6.18 1.13 -7.25
CA LYS A 142 -6.20 2.60 -7.18
C LYS A 142 -6.53 3.10 -5.77
N GLU A 143 -7.52 2.48 -5.13
CA GLU A 143 -7.92 2.80 -3.76
C GLU A 143 -6.75 2.60 -2.79
N ALA A 144 -6.09 1.45 -2.84
CA ALA A 144 -4.96 1.16 -1.97
C ALA A 144 -3.80 2.14 -2.21
N ALA A 145 -3.55 2.53 -3.46
CA ALA A 145 -2.54 3.49 -3.84
C ALA A 145 -2.87 4.91 -3.31
N LEU A 146 -4.11 5.38 -3.44
CA LEU A 146 -4.54 6.68 -2.88
C LEU A 146 -4.37 6.74 -1.36
N LEU A 147 -4.72 5.65 -0.67
CA LEU A 147 -4.57 5.55 0.79
C LEU A 147 -3.10 5.55 1.21
N ALA A 148 -2.21 4.90 0.45
CA ALA A 148 -0.78 4.95 0.70
C ALA A 148 -0.23 6.37 0.48
N LEU A 149 -0.59 7.00 -0.63
CA LEU A 149 -0.18 8.36 -0.98
C LEU A 149 -0.62 9.39 0.06
N GLY A 150 -1.89 9.33 0.50
CA GLY A 150 -2.45 10.24 1.49
C GLY A 150 -1.74 10.13 2.84
N ILE A 151 -1.42 8.91 3.28
CA ILE A 151 -0.66 8.71 4.52
C ILE A 151 0.75 9.27 4.43
N ILE A 152 1.44 9.13 3.29
CA ILE A 152 2.77 9.72 3.09
C ILE A 152 2.68 11.25 3.10
N ALA A 153 1.78 11.82 2.29
CA ALA A 153 1.60 13.27 2.19
C ALA A 153 1.22 13.91 3.53
N LYS A 154 0.41 13.22 4.34
CA LYS A 154 -0.05 13.67 5.66
C LYS A 154 1.07 13.87 6.68
N GLN A 155 2.24 13.24 6.52
CA GLN A 155 3.29 13.26 7.54
C GLN A 155 3.99 14.61 7.64
N SER A 156 4.28 15.28 6.51
CA SER A 156 4.92 16.59 6.52
C SER A 156 4.77 17.34 5.20
N THR A 157 5.02 18.65 5.25
CA THR A 157 4.98 19.54 4.08
C THR A 157 5.98 19.09 3.01
N ASN A 158 7.17 18.63 3.40
CA ASN A 158 8.19 18.16 2.46
C ASN A 158 7.73 16.89 1.72
N LEU A 159 7.08 15.97 2.44
CA LEU A 159 6.53 14.74 1.84
C LEU A 159 5.33 15.03 0.94
N ALA A 160 4.46 15.96 1.32
CA ALA A 160 3.37 16.44 0.46
C ALA A 160 3.91 17.09 -0.83
N GLN A 161 4.94 17.94 -0.72
CA GLN A 161 5.62 18.53 -1.87
C GLN A 161 6.26 17.47 -2.77
N ALA A 162 6.90 16.45 -2.19
CA ALA A 162 7.45 15.33 -2.96
C ALA A 162 6.38 14.59 -3.77
N CYS A 163 5.21 14.32 -3.16
CA CYS A 163 4.07 13.73 -3.87
C CYS A 163 3.61 14.62 -5.05
N VAL A 164 3.49 15.92 -4.84
CA VAL A 164 3.09 16.86 -5.90
C VAL A 164 4.13 16.93 -7.02
N ALA A 165 5.41 17.04 -6.66
CA ALA A 165 6.52 17.09 -7.62
C ALA A 165 6.61 15.83 -8.48
N ALA A 166 6.24 14.66 -7.94
CA ALA A 166 6.18 13.42 -8.68
C ALA A 166 4.96 13.30 -9.64
N GLY A 167 4.01 14.24 -9.60
CA GLY A 167 2.83 14.21 -10.46
C GLY A 167 1.60 13.56 -9.84
N ALA A 168 1.48 13.54 -8.51
CA ALA A 168 0.30 13.01 -7.83
C ALA A 168 -1.01 13.72 -8.21
N ILE A 169 -1.01 15.05 -8.35
CA ILE A 169 -2.23 15.85 -8.50
C ILE A 169 -3.07 15.41 -9.72
N PRO A 170 -2.50 15.30 -10.95
CA PRO A 170 -3.23 14.77 -12.10
C PRO A 170 -3.83 13.39 -11.87
N MET A 171 -3.09 12.48 -11.22
CA MET A 171 -3.57 11.12 -10.94
C MET A 171 -4.75 11.11 -9.97
N VAL A 172 -4.66 11.85 -8.87
CA VAL A 172 -5.76 11.94 -7.90
C VAL A 172 -6.99 12.62 -8.52
N LYS A 173 -6.80 13.59 -9.43
CA LYS A 173 -7.90 14.20 -10.20
C LYS A 173 -8.62 13.17 -11.07
N LEU A 174 -7.91 12.26 -11.72
CA LEU A 174 -8.53 11.20 -12.51
C LEU A 174 -9.36 10.27 -11.62
N CYS A 175 -8.85 9.90 -10.44
CA CYS A 175 -9.61 9.10 -9.48
C CYS A 175 -10.91 9.80 -9.01
N LEU A 176 -10.93 11.13 -8.92
CA LEU A 176 -12.13 11.89 -8.56
C LEU A 176 -13.22 11.86 -9.67
N GLN A 177 -12.86 11.49 -10.89
CA GLN A 177 -13.77 11.38 -12.03
C GLN A 177 -14.38 9.99 -12.18
N GLU A 178 -13.85 8.99 -11.46
CA GLU A 178 -14.37 7.62 -11.46
C GLU A 178 -15.83 7.57 -10.97
N PRO A 179 -16.66 6.63 -11.46
CA PRO A 179 -18.08 6.59 -11.10
C PRO A 179 -18.32 6.24 -9.63
N GLU A 180 -17.42 5.49 -9.00
CA GLU A 180 -17.58 4.99 -7.64
C GLU A 180 -17.48 6.10 -6.58
N VAL A 181 -18.51 6.21 -5.75
CA VAL A 181 -18.55 7.20 -4.65
C VAL A 181 -17.39 7.00 -3.66
N CYS A 182 -17.06 5.76 -3.32
CA CYS A 182 -15.95 5.44 -2.42
C CYS A 182 -14.61 5.97 -2.96
N MET A 183 -14.38 5.80 -4.27
CA MET A 183 -13.17 6.30 -4.93
C MET A 183 -13.07 7.82 -4.85
N LYS A 184 -14.18 8.53 -5.13
CA LYS A 184 -14.23 10.00 -5.01
C LYS A 184 -13.94 10.49 -3.60
N GLN A 185 -14.50 9.82 -2.59
CA GLN A 185 -14.29 10.17 -1.18
C GLN A 185 -12.82 10.02 -0.79
N ILE A 186 -12.20 8.91 -1.18
CA ILE A 186 -10.80 8.64 -0.87
C ILE A 186 -9.90 9.61 -1.63
N ALA A 187 -10.17 9.87 -2.92
CA ALA A 187 -9.43 10.86 -3.70
C ALA A 187 -9.52 12.26 -3.09
N ALA A 188 -10.71 12.69 -2.67
CA ALA A 188 -10.91 13.97 -2.00
C ALA A 188 -10.17 14.04 -0.65
N SER A 189 -10.19 12.96 0.13
CA SER A 189 -9.44 12.85 1.39
C SER A 189 -7.93 12.95 1.13
N THR A 190 -7.41 12.23 0.13
CA THR A 190 -6.00 12.27 -0.26
C THR A 190 -5.59 13.67 -0.73
N MET A 191 -6.44 14.37 -1.50
CA MET A 191 -6.21 15.77 -1.84
C MET A 191 -6.13 16.66 -0.59
N GLY A 192 -7.04 16.48 0.36
CA GLY A 192 -7.02 17.20 1.65
C GLY A 192 -5.74 16.95 2.45
N ASP A 193 -5.28 15.69 2.48
CA ASP A 193 -4.02 15.32 3.14
C ASP A 193 -2.79 15.95 2.48
N ILE A 194 -2.82 16.21 1.17
CA ILE A 194 -1.75 16.92 0.46
C ILE A 194 -1.77 18.42 0.78
N VAL A 195 -2.93 19.08 0.68
CA VAL A 195 -2.97 20.56 0.68
C VAL A 195 -3.06 21.22 2.05
N LYS A 196 -3.40 20.47 3.10
CA LYS A 196 -3.47 21.04 4.47
C LYS A 196 -2.16 21.61 4.98
N HIS A 197 -1.03 21.27 4.35
CA HIS A 197 0.31 21.60 4.82
C HIS A 197 0.77 23.00 4.39
N ASP A 198 0.37 23.49 3.21
CA ASP A 198 0.84 24.76 2.68
C ASP A 198 -0.10 25.35 1.62
N ALA A 199 -0.15 26.69 1.56
CA ALA A 199 -1.00 27.42 0.63
C ALA A 199 -0.56 27.24 -0.84
N SER A 200 0.73 27.03 -1.12
CA SER A 200 1.19 26.77 -2.48
C SER A 200 0.70 25.42 -3.01
N LEU A 201 0.56 24.41 -2.14
CA LEU A 201 -0.01 23.11 -2.50
C LEU A 201 -1.50 23.22 -2.81
N ALA A 202 -2.22 24.06 -2.07
CA ALA A 202 -3.61 24.38 -2.38
C ALA A 202 -3.73 25.07 -3.74
N GLN A 203 -2.84 26.03 -4.04
CA GLN A 203 -2.80 26.69 -5.35
C GLN A 203 -2.53 25.69 -6.48
N ALA A 204 -1.62 24.72 -6.30
CA ALA A 204 -1.38 23.68 -7.30
C ALA A 204 -2.63 22.84 -7.61
N LEU A 205 -3.51 22.57 -6.62
CA LEU A 205 -4.81 21.94 -6.88
C LEU A 205 -5.79 22.87 -7.61
N CYS A 206 -5.79 24.17 -7.29
CA CYS A 206 -6.59 25.17 -8.00
C CYS A 206 -6.22 25.19 -9.48
N ASP A 207 -4.92 25.28 -9.77
CA ASP A 207 -4.37 25.37 -11.12
C ASP A 207 -4.63 24.10 -11.93
N ALA A 208 -4.63 22.93 -11.28
CA ALA A 208 -5.00 21.66 -11.89
C ALA A 208 -6.53 21.53 -12.14
N GLY A 209 -7.34 22.49 -11.70
CA GLY A 209 -8.79 22.52 -11.87
C GLY A 209 -9.54 21.52 -10.98
N CYS A 210 -8.91 21.02 -9.90
CA CYS A 210 -9.49 20.01 -9.02
C CYS A 210 -10.73 20.51 -8.26
N ILE A 211 -10.79 21.80 -7.94
CA ILE A 211 -11.91 22.42 -7.19
C ILE A 211 -13.25 22.21 -7.88
N SER A 212 -13.31 22.40 -9.20
CA SER A 212 -14.54 22.23 -9.98
C SER A 212 -15.13 20.82 -9.87
N HIS A 213 -14.26 19.80 -9.79
CA HIS A 213 -14.65 18.40 -9.62
C HIS A 213 -15.06 18.08 -8.18
N LEU A 214 -14.40 18.68 -7.18
CA LEU A 214 -14.77 18.54 -5.77
C LEU A 214 -16.15 19.14 -5.50
N VAL A 215 -16.42 20.36 -5.98
CA VAL A 215 -17.73 21.02 -5.85
C VAL A 215 -18.85 20.21 -6.51
N ARG A 216 -18.60 19.66 -7.71
CA ARG A 216 -19.55 18.77 -8.39
C ARG A 216 -19.79 17.48 -7.60
N SER A 217 -18.74 16.92 -6.99
CA SER A 217 -18.84 15.70 -6.18
C SER A 217 -19.61 15.91 -4.88
N LEU A 218 -19.50 17.09 -4.27
CA LEU A 218 -20.27 17.50 -3.08
C LEU A 218 -21.75 17.80 -3.39
N SER A 219 -22.05 18.20 -4.63
CA SER A 219 -23.42 18.50 -5.08
C SER A 219 -24.27 17.24 -5.30
N HIS A 220 -23.64 16.05 -5.36
CA HIS A 220 -24.35 14.77 -5.33
C HIS A 220 -24.59 14.36 -3.87
N PRO A 221 -25.85 14.17 -3.43
CA PRO A 221 -26.17 13.78 -2.06
C PRO A 221 -25.77 12.33 -1.81
N SER A 222 -24.48 12.11 -1.55
CA SER A 222 -23.97 10.88 -0.98
C SER A 222 -23.73 11.17 0.50
N THR A 223 -24.53 10.54 1.37
CA THR A 223 -24.66 10.74 2.82
C THR A 223 -23.41 10.44 3.66
N GLY A 224 -22.19 10.75 3.18
CA GLY A 224 -20.93 10.49 3.89
C GLY A 224 -19.83 11.55 3.72
N LEU A 225 -20.00 12.56 2.87
CA LEU A 225 -19.05 13.68 2.75
C LEU A 225 -19.32 14.73 3.84
N LYS A 226 -19.22 14.35 5.11
CA LYS A 226 -19.09 15.32 6.21
C LYS A 226 -17.63 15.42 6.57
N VAL A 227 -17.06 16.58 6.28
CA VAL A 227 -15.75 17.04 6.71
C VAL A 227 -15.72 16.98 8.25
N ASN A 228 -14.83 16.16 8.81
CA ASN A 228 -14.40 16.27 10.21
C ASN A 228 -13.11 17.09 10.23
#